data_AF-A0A4R8B3J9-F1
#
_entry.id   AF-A0A4R8B3J9-F1
#
_cell.length_a   1.000
_cell.length_b   1.000
_cell.length_c   1.000
_cell.angle_alpha   90.00
_cell.angle_beta   90.00
_cell.angle_gamma   90.00
#
_symmetry.space_group_name_H-M   'P 1'
#
loop_
_entity.id
_entity.type
_entity.pdbx_description
1 polymer ?
#
loop_
_entity_poly.entity_id
_entity_poly.type
_entity_poly.pdbx_seq_one_letter_code
_entity_poly.pdbx_strand_id
1 'polypeptide(L)'
;MKTILKNLSTAFLLLIIISVAGCEDANSDVDTSVDSGSSSGEISGIWQKGTTHNITGDVIIPEGKSLTIEEGVTVIMDPVAKTEFIVKGNLYSLGTADNPVKFTVQEKDRTVDNKFGKKWGGILATQTCSELILDHTILEYGGSTTSDASTSVKLGLYKAVAGENLPALWFSNVKGKLVVTNSIIRNFQEDCTYIEGGSIIFSNNVFYTTGVSGGEAMNFKSGCLVDAAYNLIYSANTNAFKLSNAGLRNPQADIVAYNNTMVNTGWRRPTAKGGSIWVENAVIAHIYNNLFANTRFGIKRDTKSLEDARSEFSNNLYYGYDQTTVNQFQPSKDVIGGKNDVIGTTAGQNDPGFVNYPLNNPVSSPDFDITWDFHLKSNSTALGKGTTNFVRHFSNPITFSNGLAYASPAPATFIGAYGPAK
;
A
#
# COMPACT_ATOMS: atom_id res chain seq x y z
N MET A 1 -65.17 -66.46 1.90
CA MET A 1 -64.83 -66.26 0.48
C MET A 1 -63.36 -65.86 0.42
N LYS A 2 -62.52 -66.68 -0.23
CA LYS A 2 -61.07 -66.54 -0.48
C LYS A 2 -60.07 -66.65 0.70
N THR A 3 -59.79 -67.90 1.06
CA THR A 3 -58.48 -68.59 0.98
C THR A 3 -57.35 -67.80 0.27
N ILE A 4 -56.09 -67.74 0.74
CA ILE A 4 -54.99 -68.71 0.51
C ILE A 4 -53.72 -68.08 1.14
N LEU A 5 -53.05 -68.74 2.11
CA LEU A 5 -51.75 -69.45 1.98
C LEU A 5 -50.57 -68.51 1.60
N LYS A 6 -49.35 -68.60 2.13
CA LYS A 6 -48.59 -69.67 2.80
C LYS A 6 -47.23 -69.05 3.22
N ASN A 7 -46.64 -69.56 4.31
CA ASN A 7 -45.25 -70.04 4.47
C ASN A 7 -44.08 -69.18 3.91
N LEU A 8 -42.87 -69.11 4.49
CA LEU A 8 -42.20 -69.72 5.64
C LEU A 8 -40.85 -68.96 5.73
N SER A 9 -40.30 -68.89 6.94
CA SER A 9 -38.89 -69.16 7.24
C SER A 9 -37.76 -68.24 6.72
N THR A 10 -37.20 -67.54 7.72
CA THR A 10 -35.75 -67.40 8.02
C THR A 10 -34.82 -66.83 6.95
N ALA A 11 -34.28 -65.65 7.26
CA ALA A 11 -32.91 -65.31 6.91
C ALA A 11 -32.22 -64.67 8.12
N PHE A 12 -31.16 -65.36 8.54
CA PHE A 12 -30.04 -64.94 9.38
C PHE A 12 -29.62 -63.50 9.06
N LEU A 13 -29.50 -62.62 10.06
CA LEU A 13 -28.81 -61.34 9.86
C LEU A 13 -27.53 -61.32 10.68
N LEU A 14 -26.45 -61.29 9.90
CA LEU A 14 -25.04 -61.21 10.26
C LEU A 14 -24.76 -59.97 11.12
N LEU A 15 -23.93 -60.18 12.14
CA LEU A 15 -23.23 -59.14 12.88
C LEU A 15 -22.25 -58.44 11.92
N ILE A 16 -22.43 -57.15 11.64
CA ILE A 16 -21.39 -56.28 11.08
C ILE A 16 -21.15 -55.17 12.08
N ILE A 17 -20.07 -55.32 12.85
CA ILE A 17 -19.47 -54.26 13.64
C ILE A 17 -18.83 -53.31 12.61
N ILE A 18 -19.46 -52.18 12.36
CA ILE A 18 -18.83 -51.08 11.63
C ILE A 18 -17.87 -50.44 12.62
N SER A 19 -16.59 -50.77 12.50
CA SER A 19 -15.51 -49.94 13.02
C SER A 19 -15.63 -48.57 12.37
N VAL A 20 -16.05 -47.58 13.13
CA VAL A 20 -15.91 -46.18 12.74
C VAL A 20 -14.40 -45.92 12.77
N ALA A 21 -13.75 -46.12 11.63
CA ALA A 21 -12.47 -45.49 11.37
C ALA A 21 -12.76 -43.99 11.40
N GLY A 22 -12.41 -43.34 12.51
CA GLY A 22 -12.32 -41.90 12.53
C GLY A 22 -11.39 -41.51 11.41
N CYS A 23 -11.88 -40.74 10.44
CA CYS A 23 -11.00 -39.93 9.62
C CYS A 23 -10.18 -39.10 10.60
N GLU A 24 -8.89 -39.40 10.69
CA GLU A 24 -7.92 -38.44 11.18
C GLU A 24 -8.08 -37.20 10.30
N ASP A 25 -8.58 -36.12 10.90
CA ASP A 25 -8.56 -34.81 10.29
C ASP A 25 -7.10 -34.50 9.91
N ALA A 26 -6.84 -34.46 8.61
CA ALA A 26 -5.60 -33.97 8.03
C ALA A 26 -5.51 -32.45 8.24
N ASN A 27 -5.32 -32.02 9.49
CA ASN A 27 -4.94 -30.66 9.84
C ASN A 27 -4.16 -30.61 11.17
N SER A 28 -3.25 -31.57 11.40
CA SER A 28 -2.46 -31.68 12.62
C SER A 28 -1.08 -31.03 12.54
N ASP A 29 -0.99 -29.82 11.99
CA ASP A 29 0.20 -28.95 12.13
C ASP A 29 -0.23 -27.47 12.25
N VAL A 30 -1.28 -27.22 13.02
CA VAL A 30 -1.50 -25.87 13.55
C VAL A 30 -0.76 -25.82 14.88
N ASP A 31 0.43 -25.22 14.86
CA ASP A 31 1.06 -24.74 16.08
C ASP A 31 0.11 -23.70 16.71
N THR A 32 -0.61 -24.15 17.73
CA THR A 32 -1.57 -23.34 18.52
C THR A 32 -0.93 -22.79 19.79
N SER A 33 0.40 -22.87 19.91
CA SER A 33 1.07 -22.22 21.03
C SER A 33 0.92 -20.70 20.90
N VAL A 34 0.35 -20.07 21.92
CA VAL A 34 0.51 -18.62 22.16
C VAL A 34 1.93 -18.45 22.66
N ASP A 35 2.90 -18.73 21.80
CA ASP A 35 4.28 -18.58 22.17
C ASP A 35 4.62 -17.10 22.02
N SER A 36 5.06 -16.49 23.11
CA SER A 36 5.92 -15.30 23.11
C SER A 36 7.30 -15.61 22.46
N GLY A 37 7.35 -16.61 21.59
CA GLY A 37 8.49 -17.23 20.98
C GLY A 37 8.93 -16.45 19.75
N SER A 38 10.24 -16.38 19.59
CA SER A 38 10.87 -15.87 18.38
C SER A 38 10.35 -16.62 17.15
N SER A 39 9.73 -15.93 16.19
CA SER A 39 9.30 -16.52 14.90
C SER A 39 10.33 -16.21 13.80
N SER A 40 10.73 -17.24 13.05
CA SER A 40 11.61 -17.15 11.87
C SER A 40 11.44 -18.39 11.01
N GLY A 41 11.82 -18.35 9.74
CA GLY A 41 11.68 -19.46 8.80
C GLY A 41 10.30 -19.50 8.15
N GLU A 42 9.84 -20.71 7.83
CA GLU A 42 8.55 -20.89 7.15
C GLU A 42 7.38 -20.71 8.11
N ILE A 43 6.43 -19.84 7.76
CA ILE A 43 5.26 -19.51 8.58
C ILE A 43 3.98 -19.55 7.73
N SER A 44 2.91 -20.13 8.28
CA SER A 44 1.56 -20.10 7.71
C SER A 44 0.52 -20.28 8.82
N GLY A 45 -0.76 -20.14 8.50
CA GLY A 45 -1.87 -20.27 9.47
C GLY A 45 -2.44 -18.92 9.88
N ILE A 46 -2.78 -18.78 11.16
CA ILE A 46 -3.44 -17.58 11.71
C ILE A 46 -2.67 -17.09 12.93
N TRP A 47 -2.24 -15.84 12.92
CA TRP A 47 -1.83 -15.11 14.11
C TRP A 47 -3.05 -14.47 14.75
N GLN A 48 -3.36 -14.96 15.96
CA GLN A 48 -4.58 -14.64 16.69
C GLN A 48 -4.61 -13.19 17.14
N LYS A 49 -5.81 -12.59 17.19
CA LYS A 49 -5.98 -11.19 17.58
C LYS A 49 -5.23 -10.80 18.86
N GLY A 50 -4.62 -9.62 18.84
CA GLY A 50 -3.93 -9.04 20.01
C GLY A 50 -2.63 -9.73 20.44
N THR A 51 -2.15 -10.77 19.74
CA THR A 51 -0.87 -11.40 20.08
C THR A 51 0.32 -10.51 19.71
N THR A 52 1.49 -10.81 20.29
CA THR A 52 2.76 -10.20 19.90
C THR A 52 3.72 -11.27 19.42
N HIS A 53 4.28 -11.09 18.22
CA HIS A 53 5.25 -11.99 17.60
C HIS A 53 6.59 -11.28 17.47
N ASN A 54 7.65 -11.85 18.07
CA ASN A 54 9.01 -11.32 17.95
C ASN A 54 9.71 -12.02 16.78
N ILE A 55 10.13 -11.28 15.77
CA ILE A 55 10.77 -11.80 14.57
C ILE A 55 12.28 -11.60 14.68
N THR A 56 13.04 -12.68 14.91
CA THR A 56 14.51 -12.62 15.11
C THR A 56 15.30 -13.15 13.90
N GLY A 57 14.61 -13.63 12.87
CA GLY A 57 15.17 -14.06 11.60
C GLY A 57 14.18 -13.83 10.47
N ASP A 58 14.61 -14.05 9.23
CA ASP A 58 13.75 -13.87 8.06
C ASP A 58 12.51 -14.79 8.13
N VAL A 59 11.37 -14.26 7.69
CA VAL A 59 10.11 -14.99 7.61
C VAL A 59 9.81 -15.32 6.15
N ILE A 60 9.31 -16.52 5.88
CA ILE A 60 8.89 -16.95 4.56
C ILE A 60 7.49 -17.53 4.67
N ILE A 61 6.49 -16.96 4.00
CA ILE A 61 5.19 -17.62 3.80
C ILE A 61 5.32 -18.52 2.57
N PRO A 62 5.26 -19.87 2.69
CA PRO A 62 5.50 -20.77 1.57
C PRO A 62 4.46 -20.65 0.47
N GLU A 63 4.85 -21.00 -0.76
CA GLU A 63 3.93 -21.07 -1.90
C GLU A 63 2.80 -22.08 -1.62
N GLY A 64 1.57 -21.74 -2.01
CA GLY A 64 0.39 -22.57 -1.74
C GLY A 64 -0.11 -22.53 -0.29
N LYS A 65 0.56 -21.77 0.60
CA LYS A 65 0.12 -21.51 1.98
C LYS A 65 -0.33 -20.06 2.14
N SER A 66 -0.99 -19.76 3.26
CA SER A 66 -1.37 -18.40 3.63
C SER A 66 -1.06 -18.11 5.08
N LEU A 67 -0.78 -16.85 5.40
CA LEU A 67 -0.80 -16.33 6.75
C LEU A 67 -1.89 -15.26 6.87
N THR A 68 -2.80 -15.45 7.82
CA THR A 68 -3.75 -14.42 8.25
C THR A 68 -3.27 -13.84 9.57
N ILE A 69 -3.23 -12.53 9.67
CA ILE A 69 -2.87 -11.79 10.88
C ILE A 69 -4.10 -11.00 11.29
N GLU A 70 -4.70 -11.38 12.41
CA GLU A 70 -5.92 -10.76 12.92
C GLU A 70 -5.65 -9.43 13.60
N GLU A 71 -6.72 -8.68 13.86
CA GLU A 71 -6.67 -7.34 14.43
C GLU A 71 -5.88 -7.25 15.75
N GLY A 72 -5.19 -6.12 15.95
CA GLY A 72 -4.42 -5.84 17.15
C GLY A 72 -3.11 -6.62 17.29
N VAL A 73 -2.76 -7.52 16.35
CA VAL A 73 -1.47 -8.21 16.38
C VAL A 73 -0.31 -7.22 16.24
N THR A 74 0.72 -7.37 17.08
CA THR A 74 1.98 -6.64 16.97
C THR A 74 3.11 -7.56 16.54
N VAL A 75 3.76 -7.25 15.41
CA VAL A 75 4.91 -7.96 14.87
C VAL A 75 6.15 -7.12 15.14
N ILE A 76 7.04 -7.60 16.01
CA ILE A 76 8.23 -6.88 16.44
C ILE A 76 9.45 -7.43 15.70
N MET A 77 9.98 -6.66 14.78
CA MET A 77 11.12 -6.99 13.94
C MET A 77 12.44 -6.69 14.66
N ASP A 78 13.37 -7.64 14.67
CA ASP A 78 14.68 -7.46 15.29
C ASP A 78 15.60 -6.55 14.45
N PRO A 79 16.00 -5.37 14.99
CA PRO A 79 16.88 -4.45 14.30
C PRO A 79 18.30 -4.98 14.05
N VAL A 80 18.75 -5.98 14.83
CA VAL A 80 20.10 -6.56 14.72
C VAL A 80 20.15 -7.53 13.54
N ALA A 81 19.16 -8.42 13.46
CA ALA A 81 19.05 -9.40 12.38
C ALA A 81 18.66 -8.76 11.04
N LYS A 82 18.05 -7.56 11.05
CA LYS A 82 17.56 -6.86 9.85
C LYS A 82 16.61 -7.73 9.02
N THR A 83 15.69 -8.39 9.71
CA THR A 83 14.83 -9.44 9.18
C THR A 83 14.01 -8.99 7.97
N GLU A 84 13.89 -9.86 6.99
CA GLU A 84 13.03 -9.70 5.82
C GLU A 84 11.76 -10.54 5.95
N PHE A 85 10.63 -10.03 5.44
CA PHE A 85 9.35 -10.74 5.47
C PHE A 85 8.94 -11.14 4.05
N ILE A 86 9.23 -12.37 3.66
CA ILE A 86 9.08 -12.87 2.29
C ILE A 86 7.74 -13.59 2.15
N VAL A 87 6.97 -13.22 1.12
CA VAL A 87 5.65 -13.79 0.87
C VAL A 87 5.68 -14.52 -0.47
N LYS A 88 5.78 -15.86 -0.45
CA LYS A 88 5.61 -16.71 -1.64
C LYS A 88 4.17 -17.22 -1.76
N GLY A 89 3.49 -17.42 -0.65
CA GLY A 89 2.06 -17.74 -0.55
C GLY A 89 1.19 -16.49 -0.52
N ASN A 90 0.16 -16.48 0.34
CA ASN A 90 -0.72 -15.31 0.53
C ASN A 90 -0.54 -14.69 1.91
N LEU A 91 -0.74 -13.37 2.02
CA LEU A 91 -0.72 -12.64 3.29
C LEU A 91 -2.00 -11.84 3.45
N TYR A 92 -2.69 -12.02 4.58
CA TYR A 92 -3.87 -11.24 4.94
C TYR A 92 -3.64 -10.55 6.29
N SER A 93 -3.21 -9.30 6.28
CA SER A 93 -3.07 -8.47 7.48
C SER A 93 -4.35 -7.66 7.67
N LEU A 94 -5.16 -8.05 8.66
CA LEU A 94 -6.56 -7.65 8.81
C LEU A 94 -6.77 -6.93 10.15
N GLY A 95 -6.34 -5.68 10.22
CA GLY A 95 -6.56 -4.81 11.36
C GLY A 95 -7.95 -4.18 11.36
N THR A 96 -8.22 -3.39 12.40
CA THR A 96 -9.33 -2.43 12.46
C THR A 96 -8.81 -1.04 12.83
N ALA A 97 -9.63 -0.01 12.71
CA ALA A 97 -9.26 1.36 13.10
C ALA A 97 -8.84 1.45 14.57
N ASP A 98 -9.52 0.71 15.44
CA ASP A 98 -9.24 0.66 16.87
C ASP A 98 -8.07 -0.29 17.20
N ASN A 99 -7.96 -1.41 16.47
CA ASN A 99 -6.94 -2.44 16.68
C ASN A 99 -6.17 -2.72 15.38
N PRO A 100 -5.28 -1.82 14.94
CA PRO A 100 -4.50 -2.05 13.73
C PRO A 100 -3.51 -3.20 13.92
N VAL A 101 -3.20 -3.92 12.84
CA VAL A 101 -2.03 -4.81 12.82
C VAL A 101 -0.78 -3.95 12.71
N LYS A 102 0.24 -4.17 13.54
CA LYS A 102 1.44 -3.31 13.56
C LYS A 102 2.73 -4.09 13.37
N PHE A 103 3.42 -3.83 12.27
CA PHE A 103 4.80 -4.25 12.02
C PHE A 103 5.76 -3.13 12.43
N THR A 104 6.59 -3.39 13.44
CA THR A 104 7.37 -2.36 14.14
C THR A 104 8.67 -2.93 14.70
N VAL A 105 9.39 -2.10 15.45
CA VAL A 105 10.50 -2.50 16.32
C VAL A 105 10.11 -2.37 17.79
N GLN A 106 10.99 -2.83 18.68
CA GLN A 106 10.84 -2.64 20.13
C GLN A 106 10.72 -1.15 20.47
N GLU A 107 9.97 -0.83 21.52
CA GLU A 107 9.71 0.57 21.91
C GLU A 107 11.00 1.36 22.17
N LYS A 108 12.00 0.73 22.79
CA LYS A 108 13.33 1.33 23.04
C LYS A 108 14.04 1.81 21.77
N ASP A 109 13.69 1.24 20.61
CA ASP A 109 14.31 1.54 19.32
C ASP A 109 13.50 2.60 18.53
N ARG A 110 12.35 3.06 19.04
CA ARG A 110 11.52 4.11 18.43
C ARG A 110 11.99 5.50 18.84
N THR A 111 13.23 5.82 18.48
CA THR A 111 13.89 7.08 18.84
C THR A 111 13.91 8.07 17.68
N VAL A 112 14.20 9.35 17.98
CA VAL A 112 14.39 10.40 16.96
C VAL A 112 15.49 10.03 15.97
N ASP A 113 16.57 9.40 16.41
CA ASP A 113 17.68 8.95 15.55
C ASP A 113 17.24 7.86 14.57
N ASN A 114 16.20 7.11 14.91
CA ASN A 114 15.65 6.03 14.11
C ASN A 114 14.42 6.48 13.30
N LYS A 115 14.12 7.78 13.22
CA LYS A 115 12.90 8.30 12.56
C LYS A 115 12.77 7.93 11.08
N PHE A 116 13.87 7.59 10.41
CA PHE A 116 13.86 7.13 9.01
C PHE A 116 14.12 5.62 8.87
N GLY A 117 13.94 4.86 9.95
CA GLY A 117 13.90 3.39 9.90
C GLY A 117 15.26 2.73 9.76
N LYS A 118 15.39 1.87 8.73
CA LYS A 118 16.54 1.00 8.46
C LYS A 118 16.74 -0.13 9.47
N LYS A 119 15.68 -0.52 10.19
CA LYS A 119 15.77 -1.54 11.25
C LYS A 119 15.49 -2.94 10.77
N TRP A 120 14.51 -3.09 9.88
CA TRP A 120 14.20 -4.36 9.23
C TRP A 120 14.00 -4.15 7.74
N GLY A 121 13.86 -5.22 6.96
CA GLY A 121 13.75 -5.12 5.51
C GLY A 121 12.46 -4.46 5.06
N GLY A 122 11.43 -5.28 4.91
CA GLY A 122 10.12 -4.92 4.39
C GLY A 122 9.34 -6.18 4.08
N ILE A 123 8.14 -6.03 3.53
CA ILE A 123 7.33 -7.14 3.03
C ILE A 123 7.66 -7.33 1.55
N LEU A 124 8.22 -8.50 1.21
CA LEU A 124 8.68 -8.84 -0.13
C LEU A 124 7.81 -9.95 -0.71
N ALA A 125 6.74 -9.56 -1.40
CA ALA A 125 5.80 -10.46 -2.05
C ALA A 125 6.25 -10.83 -3.45
N THR A 126 6.58 -12.12 -3.63
CA THR A 126 7.22 -12.63 -4.84
C THR A 126 6.23 -12.78 -6.00
N GLN A 127 6.71 -13.28 -7.14
CA GLN A 127 5.86 -13.59 -8.30
C GLN A 127 4.86 -14.72 -8.05
N THR A 128 5.05 -15.55 -7.02
CA THR A 128 4.12 -16.62 -6.65
C THR A 128 3.02 -16.15 -5.69
N CYS A 129 3.22 -15.00 -5.04
CA CYS A 129 2.22 -14.40 -4.15
C CYS A 129 0.97 -14.04 -4.94
N SER A 130 -0.11 -14.78 -4.74
CA SER A 130 -1.35 -14.57 -5.52
C SER A 130 -2.22 -13.49 -4.90
N GLU A 131 -2.22 -13.37 -3.58
CA GLU A 131 -3.09 -12.46 -2.85
C GLU A 131 -2.37 -11.83 -1.65
N LEU A 132 -2.44 -10.50 -1.56
CA LEU A 132 -1.95 -9.75 -0.41
C LEU A 132 -2.96 -8.67 0.00
N ILE A 133 -3.36 -8.67 1.27
CA ILE A 133 -4.20 -7.64 1.87
C ILE A 133 -3.46 -7.00 3.04
N LEU A 134 -3.37 -5.67 3.04
CA LEU A 134 -3.06 -4.85 4.20
C LEU A 134 -4.28 -3.95 4.45
N ASP A 135 -5.13 -4.29 5.41
CA ASP A 135 -6.25 -3.46 5.86
C ASP A 135 -5.99 -3.01 7.30
N HIS A 136 -6.05 -1.70 7.56
CA HIS A 136 -5.68 -1.11 8.85
C HIS A 136 -4.35 -1.66 9.41
N THR A 137 -3.34 -1.68 8.54
CA THR A 137 -2.00 -2.15 8.90
C THR A 137 -1.06 -0.95 9.05
N ILE A 138 -0.22 -0.97 10.09
CA ILE A 138 0.85 0.00 10.30
C ILE A 138 2.17 -0.69 9.98
N LEU A 139 2.88 -0.19 8.97
CA LEU A 139 4.26 -0.57 8.69
C LEU A 139 5.19 0.56 9.11
N GLU A 140 6.17 0.27 9.96
CA GLU A 140 7.11 1.30 10.42
C GLU A 140 8.54 0.79 10.67
N TYR A 141 9.50 1.71 10.57
CA TYR A 141 10.92 1.52 10.90
C TYR A 141 11.71 0.55 9.99
N GLY A 142 11.18 0.14 8.84
CA GLY A 142 11.88 -0.75 7.91
C GLY A 142 12.79 -0.02 6.92
N GLY A 143 13.17 -0.72 5.85
CA GLY A 143 14.05 -0.25 4.78
C GLY A 143 15.53 -0.48 5.03
N SER A 144 15.91 -1.63 5.60
CA SER A 144 17.31 -2.00 5.76
C SER A 144 18.03 -2.16 4.42
N THR A 145 19.33 -1.86 4.40
CA THR A 145 20.20 -2.09 3.24
C THR A 145 20.54 -3.58 3.13
N THR A 146 20.35 -4.15 1.94
CA THR A 146 20.68 -5.55 1.65
C THR A 146 22.19 -5.80 1.68
N SER A 147 22.56 -7.04 1.96
CA SER A 147 23.92 -7.57 1.82
C SER A 147 23.89 -8.86 1.00
N ASP A 148 25.03 -9.42 0.63
CA ASP A 148 25.08 -10.74 -0.03
C ASP A 148 24.46 -11.87 0.84
N ALA A 149 24.33 -11.64 2.15
CA ALA A 149 23.70 -12.57 3.07
C ALA A 149 22.16 -12.45 3.12
N SER A 150 21.58 -11.35 2.64
CA SER A 150 20.14 -11.10 2.62
C SER A 150 19.39 -12.18 1.84
N THR A 151 18.26 -12.66 2.38
CA THR A 151 17.48 -13.71 1.72
C THR A 151 16.90 -13.23 0.39
N SER A 152 16.48 -11.97 0.30
CA SER A 152 16.07 -11.31 -0.94
C SER A 152 17.12 -11.40 -2.04
N VAL A 153 18.39 -11.11 -1.71
CA VAL A 153 19.51 -11.21 -2.66
C VAL A 153 19.75 -12.66 -3.08
N LYS A 154 19.80 -13.59 -2.12
CA LYS A 154 20.00 -15.03 -2.39
C LYS A 154 18.90 -15.64 -3.27
N LEU A 155 17.67 -15.18 -3.09
CA LEU A 155 16.50 -15.66 -3.84
C LEU A 155 16.25 -14.88 -5.13
N GLY A 156 17.08 -13.88 -5.47
CA GLY A 156 16.90 -13.07 -6.67
C GLY A 156 15.63 -12.21 -6.65
N LEU A 157 15.16 -11.83 -5.45
CA LEU A 157 14.00 -10.97 -5.23
C LEU A 157 14.44 -9.50 -5.24
N TYR A 158 13.53 -8.61 -5.64
CA TYR A 158 13.70 -7.14 -5.66
C TYR A 158 15.12 -6.64 -6.01
N LYS A 159 15.34 -6.15 -7.24
CA LYS A 159 16.66 -5.73 -7.76
C LYS A 159 17.79 -6.77 -7.68
N ALA A 160 17.68 -7.81 -6.85
CA ALA A 160 18.57 -8.95 -6.71
C ALA A 160 20.05 -8.59 -6.46
N VAL A 161 20.32 -7.50 -5.74
CA VAL A 161 21.69 -7.02 -5.47
C VAL A 161 21.86 -6.51 -4.04
N ALA A 162 23.08 -6.64 -3.52
CA ALA A 162 23.51 -6.04 -2.25
C ALA A 162 23.65 -4.52 -2.35
N GLY A 163 23.53 -3.83 -1.21
CA GLY A 163 23.69 -2.37 -1.12
C GLY A 163 22.42 -1.57 -1.43
N GLU A 164 21.30 -2.23 -1.72
CA GLU A 164 20.02 -1.59 -1.99
C GLU A 164 19.17 -1.53 -0.72
N ASN A 165 18.48 -0.42 -0.48
CA ASN A 165 17.49 -0.37 0.59
C ASN A 165 16.20 -1.05 0.12
N LEU A 166 15.61 -1.87 0.98
CA LEU A 166 14.34 -2.53 0.71
C LEU A 166 13.16 -1.55 0.85
N PRO A 167 12.09 -1.71 0.06
CA PRO A 167 10.86 -0.93 0.26
C PRO A 167 10.04 -1.48 1.44
N ALA A 168 9.06 -0.72 1.94
CA ALA A 168 8.11 -1.24 2.93
C ALA A 168 7.28 -2.40 2.36
N LEU A 169 6.89 -2.29 1.09
CA LEU A 169 6.17 -3.31 0.34
C LEU A 169 6.71 -3.43 -1.09
N TRP A 170 7.20 -4.62 -1.44
CA TRP A 170 7.43 -5.04 -2.82
C TRP A 170 6.41 -6.12 -3.20
N PHE A 171 5.84 -6.02 -4.40
CA PHE A 171 4.89 -7.02 -4.92
C PHE A 171 5.13 -7.22 -6.41
N SER A 172 5.26 -8.46 -6.88
CA SER A 172 5.76 -8.74 -8.24
C SER A 172 4.89 -9.65 -9.11
N ASN A 173 3.72 -10.10 -8.64
CA ASN A 173 2.87 -10.99 -9.40
C ASN A 173 1.89 -10.22 -10.31
N VAL A 174 2.10 -10.28 -11.62
CA VAL A 174 1.21 -9.62 -12.62
C VAL A 174 -0.21 -10.17 -12.66
N LYS A 175 -0.43 -11.39 -12.18
CA LYS A 175 -1.77 -12.00 -12.03
C LYS A 175 -2.30 -11.90 -10.60
N GLY A 176 -1.50 -11.34 -9.69
CA GLY A 176 -1.82 -11.26 -8.28
C GLY A 176 -2.78 -10.12 -7.97
N LYS A 177 -3.35 -10.19 -6.77
CA LYS A 177 -4.28 -9.21 -6.22
C LYS A 177 -3.64 -8.55 -5.01
N LEU A 178 -3.62 -7.22 -5.00
CA LEU A 178 -3.06 -6.44 -3.91
C LEU A 178 -4.06 -5.38 -3.44
N VAL A 179 -4.40 -5.41 -2.16
CA VAL A 179 -5.15 -4.34 -1.50
C VAL A 179 -4.31 -3.79 -0.36
N VAL A 180 -4.12 -2.47 -0.37
CA VAL A 180 -3.58 -1.72 0.75
C VAL A 180 -4.59 -0.63 1.07
N THR A 181 -5.30 -0.77 2.18
CA THR A 181 -6.37 0.15 2.54
C THR A 181 -6.34 0.53 4.01
N ASN A 182 -6.76 1.76 4.32
CA ASN A 182 -6.84 2.31 5.68
C ASN A 182 -5.53 2.15 6.48
N SER A 183 -4.40 2.04 5.78
CA SER A 183 -3.12 1.64 6.37
C SER A 183 -2.17 2.83 6.50
N ILE A 184 -1.18 2.70 7.39
CA ILE A 184 -0.17 3.73 7.64
C ILE A 184 1.20 3.15 7.29
N ILE A 185 1.94 3.86 6.43
CA ILE A 185 3.34 3.51 6.14
C ILE A 185 4.20 4.71 6.51
N ARG A 186 5.07 4.54 7.51
CA ARG A 186 5.86 5.64 8.08
C ARG A 186 7.25 5.23 8.52
N ASN A 187 8.14 6.20 8.70
CA ASN A 187 9.48 5.97 9.25
C ASN A 187 10.29 4.94 8.45
N PHE A 188 10.21 4.96 7.11
CA PHE A 188 11.00 4.10 6.22
C PHE A 188 12.18 4.84 5.60
N GLN A 189 13.25 4.10 5.30
CA GLN A 189 14.51 4.67 4.79
C GLN A 189 14.47 5.01 3.30
N GLU A 190 13.64 4.31 2.53
CA GLU A 190 13.56 4.37 1.05
C GLU A 190 12.10 4.38 0.57
N ASP A 191 11.81 3.84 -0.61
CA ASP A 191 10.48 3.72 -1.20
C ASP A 191 9.54 3.02 -0.19
N CYS A 192 8.35 3.58 0.01
CA CYS A 192 7.33 2.88 0.77
C CYS A 192 6.85 1.68 -0.03
N THR A 193 6.50 1.86 -1.30
CA THR A 193 6.11 0.73 -2.15
C THR A 193 6.87 0.70 -3.46
N TYR A 194 7.12 -0.52 -3.95
CA TYR A 194 7.65 -0.79 -5.29
C TYR A 194 6.86 -1.95 -5.89
N ILE A 195 5.91 -1.65 -6.77
CA ILE A 195 4.91 -2.62 -7.23
C ILE A 195 5.14 -2.92 -8.72
N GLU A 196 5.31 -4.20 -9.03
CA GLU A 196 5.63 -4.75 -10.35
C GLU A 196 4.59 -5.80 -10.75
N GLY A 197 3.36 -5.37 -10.91
CA GLY A 197 2.29 -6.23 -11.41
C GLY A 197 1.11 -6.38 -10.48
N GLY A 198 -0.06 -6.63 -11.08
CA GLY A 198 -1.25 -7.10 -10.37
C GLY A 198 -2.47 -6.20 -10.56
N SER A 199 -3.59 -6.67 -10.02
CA SER A 199 -4.81 -5.89 -9.81
C SER A 199 -4.76 -5.25 -8.43
N ILE A 200 -4.70 -3.92 -8.38
CA ILE A 200 -4.20 -3.20 -7.21
C ILE A 200 -5.17 -2.10 -6.76
N ILE A 201 -5.51 -2.09 -5.47
CA ILE A 201 -6.23 -0.99 -4.82
C ILE A 201 -5.35 -0.41 -3.70
N PHE A 202 -5.12 0.90 -3.76
CA PHE A 202 -4.51 1.69 -2.67
C PHE A 202 -5.51 2.74 -2.22
N SER A 203 -6.20 2.54 -1.10
CA SER A 203 -7.23 3.47 -0.64
C SER A 203 -7.09 3.94 0.80
N ASN A 204 -7.39 5.21 1.07
CA ASN A 204 -7.50 5.75 2.43
C ASN A 204 -6.22 5.59 3.28
N ASN A 205 -5.05 5.47 2.65
CA ASN A 205 -3.80 5.25 3.38
C ASN A 205 -3.13 6.57 3.76
N VAL A 206 -2.25 6.52 4.77
CA VAL A 206 -1.42 7.65 5.18
C VAL A 206 0.06 7.29 5.07
N PHE A 207 0.81 8.13 4.35
CA PHE A 207 2.26 7.99 4.16
C PHE A 207 2.98 9.22 4.72
N TYR A 208 3.92 9.04 5.63
CA TYR A 208 4.69 10.16 6.17
C TYR A 208 6.05 9.79 6.76
N THR A 209 6.96 10.76 6.84
CA THR A 209 8.31 10.59 7.39
C THR A 209 9.06 9.43 6.72
N THR A 210 9.09 9.40 5.39
CA THR A 210 9.67 8.29 4.61
C THR A 210 10.72 8.76 3.61
N GLY A 211 11.81 8.02 3.46
CA GLY A 211 12.90 8.31 2.53
C GLY A 211 13.94 9.30 3.05
N VAL A 212 15.22 9.12 2.66
CA VAL A 212 16.35 10.03 2.99
C VAL A 212 17.09 10.50 1.74
N SER A 213 17.73 9.57 1.02
CA SER A 213 18.46 9.81 -0.24
C SER A 213 17.58 9.62 -1.49
N GLY A 214 16.40 9.09 -1.28
CA GLY A 214 15.35 8.70 -2.22
C GLY A 214 14.11 8.32 -1.41
N GLY A 215 13.09 7.78 -2.07
CA GLY A 215 11.88 7.31 -1.40
C GLY A 215 10.62 7.92 -2.01
N GLU A 216 9.95 7.11 -2.83
CA GLU A 216 8.60 7.34 -3.31
C GLU A 216 7.58 6.80 -2.30
N ALA A 217 6.42 7.44 -2.13
CA ALA A 217 5.34 6.84 -1.35
C ALA A 217 4.68 5.68 -2.11
N MET A 218 4.38 5.87 -3.40
CA MET A 218 3.81 4.83 -4.25
C MET A 218 4.54 4.75 -5.60
N ASN A 219 5.26 3.65 -5.83
CA ASN A 219 6.02 3.43 -7.06
C ASN A 219 5.44 2.25 -7.84
N PHE A 220 4.76 2.54 -8.95
CA PHE A 220 4.12 1.55 -9.80
C PHE A 220 4.91 1.36 -11.10
N LYS A 221 5.19 0.10 -11.44
CA LYS A 221 5.89 -0.35 -12.65
C LYS A 221 4.95 -1.02 -13.65
N SER A 222 5.50 -1.54 -14.75
CA SER A 222 4.74 -2.34 -15.72
C SER A 222 4.05 -3.56 -15.09
N GLY A 223 2.95 -4.01 -15.70
CA GLY A 223 2.13 -5.10 -15.21
C GLY A 223 1.01 -4.69 -14.26
N CYS A 224 0.96 -3.42 -13.85
CA CYS A 224 0.02 -2.92 -12.83
C CYS A 224 -1.27 -2.38 -13.46
N LEU A 225 -2.41 -2.81 -12.93
CA LEU A 225 -3.70 -2.12 -13.06
C LEU A 225 -4.07 -1.57 -11.68
N VAL A 226 -4.13 -0.25 -11.53
CA VAL A 226 -4.15 0.40 -10.21
C VAL A 226 -5.29 1.40 -10.08
N ASP A 227 -6.06 1.30 -9.01
CA ASP A 227 -6.83 2.42 -8.48
C ASP A 227 -6.17 2.91 -7.18
N ALA A 228 -5.69 4.16 -7.16
CA ALA A 228 -5.09 4.79 -5.98
C ALA A 228 -5.91 6.01 -5.53
N ALA A 229 -6.65 5.87 -4.43
CA ALA A 229 -7.72 6.77 -4.06
C ALA A 229 -7.65 7.26 -2.61
N TYR A 230 -7.98 8.54 -2.35
CA TYR A 230 -8.18 9.02 -0.96
C TYR A 230 -6.97 8.83 -0.03
N ASN A 231 -5.75 8.76 -0.57
CA ASN A 231 -4.54 8.65 0.22
C ASN A 231 -4.04 10.04 0.64
N LEU A 232 -3.52 10.15 1.87
CA LEU A 232 -2.77 11.30 2.35
C LEU A 232 -1.27 10.99 2.31
N ILE A 233 -0.52 11.81 1.59
CA ILE A 233 0.93 11.69 1.49
C ILE A 233 1.55 12.98 2.00
N TYR A 234 2.30 12.90 3.10
CA TYR A 234 3.00 14.03 3.67
C TYR A 234 4.52 13.84 3.60
N SER A 235 5.20 14.81 2.99
CA SER A 235 6.66 14.93 3.00
C SER A 235 7.40 13.65 2.57
N ALA A 236 6.86 12.91 1.60
CA ALA A 236 7.63 11.86 0.92
C ALA A 236 8.89 12.48 0.31
N ASN A 237 10.03 11.78 0.46
CA ASN A 237 11.34 12.36 0.13
C ASN A 237 11.44 12.79 -1.33
N THR A 238 10.98 11.93 -2.26
CA THR A 238 11.04 12.19 -3.71
C THR A 238 9.67 12.52 -4.29
N ASN A 239 8.76 11.55 -4.46
CA ASN A 239 7.41 11.77 -4.98
C ASN A 239 6.36 11.09 -4.09
N ALA A 240 5.14 11.60 -4.15
CA ALA A 240 3.98 10.82 -3.70
C ALA A 240 3.75 9.64 -4.65
N PHE A 241 3.82 9.88 -5.96
CA PHE A 241 3.65 8.84 -6.96
C PHE A 241 4.79 8.84 -7.97
N LYS A 242 5.30 7.64 -8.25
CA LYS A 242 6.13 7.37 -9.41
C LYS A 242 5.43 6.34 -10.29
N LEU A 243 5.02 6.77 -11.48
CA LEU A 243 4.21 6.00 -12.41
C LEU A 243 5.06 5.68 -13.64
N SER A 244 5.28 4.40 -13.92
CA SER A 244 6.19 3.99 -14.99
C SER A 244 5.77 2.67 -15.62
N ASN A 245 5.87 2.50 -16.95
CA ASN A 245 5.82 1.17 -17.58
C ASN A 245 7.21 0.51 -17.67
N ALA A 246 8.17 0.89 -16.82
CA ALA A 246 9.47 0.23 -16.76
C ALA A 246 9.32 -1.27 -16.44
N GLY A 247 10.16 -2.10 -17.06
CA GLY A 247 10.06 -3.56 -17.04
C GLY A 247 9.28 -4.16 -18.21
N LEU A 248 8.48 -3.34 -18.92
CA LEU A 248 7.73 -3.72 -20.13
C LEU A 248 6.92 -5.03 -19.99
N ARG A 249 6.40 -5.30 -18.79
CA ARG A 249 5.52 -6.43 -18.50
C ARG A 249 4.10 -6.17 -19.03
N ASN A 250 3.33 -7.25 -19.16
CA ASN A 250 1.93 -7.20 -19.55
C ASN A 250 1.00 -7.47 -18.35
N PRO A 251 -0.08 -6.70 -18.16
CA PRO A 251 -0.52 -5.56 -18.99
C PRO A 251 0.41 -4.34 -18.88
N GLN A 252 0.30 -3.39 -19.81
CA GLN A 252 0.91 -2.07 -19.66
C GLN A 252 0.43 -1.43 -18.36
N ALA A 253 1.32 -0.72 -17.67
CA ALA A 253 0.97 0.02 -16.46
C ALA A 253 -0.17 1.02 -16.76
N ASP A 254 -1.29 0.84 -16.08
CA ASP A 254 -2.49 1.65 -16.18
C ASP A 254 -2.95 2.03 -14.77
N ILE A 255 -2.85 3.32 -14.45
CA ILE A 255 -3.07 3.84 -13.10
C ILE A 255 -4.15 4.92 -13.13
N VAL A 256 -5.20 4.72 -12.33
CA VAL A 256 -6.20 5.73 -12.00
C VAL A 256 -5.95 6.23 -10.58
N ALA A 257 -5.38 7.43 -10.47
CA ALA A 257 -5.10 8.06 -9.18
C ALA A 257 -6.04 9.26 -8.95
N TYR A 258 -6.89 9.16 -7.93
CA TYR A 258 -7.90 10.18 -7.70
C TYR A 258 -8.18 10.52 -6.25
N ASN A 259 -8.62 11.76 -6.02
CA ASN A 259 -8.99 12.21 -4.68
C ASN A 259 -7.85 12.00 -3.66
N ASN A 260 -6.58 12.12 -4.02
CA ASN A 260 -5.48 12.05 -3.05
C ASN A 260 -5.10 13.45 -2.56
N THR A 261 -4.54 13.56 -1.35
CA THR A 261 -3.95 14.81 -0.83
C THR A 261 -2.45 14.61 -0.67
N MET A 262 -1.66 15.45 -1.33
CA MET A 262 -0.20 15.44 -1.31
C MET A 262 0.28 16.75 -0.69
N VAL A 263 1.08 16.64 0.37
CA VAL A 263 1.51 17.78 1.18
C VAL A 263 3.02 17.77 1.32
N ASN A 264 3.70 18.88 1.02
CA ASN A 264 5.14 19.06 1.24
C ASN A 264 6.06 18.00 0.56
N THR A 265 5.58 17.27 -0.45
CA THR A 265 6.35 16.19 -1.07
C THR A 265 7.48 16.72 -1.96
N GLY A 266 8.60 16.00 -2.01
CA GLY A 266 9.70 16.24 -2.94
C GLY A 266 10.71 17.32 -2.58
N TRP A 267 10.47 18.08 -1.51
CA TRP A 267 11.39 19.14 -1.06
C TRP A 267 12.68 18.62 -0.43
N ARG A 268 12.63 17.43 0.20
CA ARG A 268 13.80 16.85 0.88
C ARG A 268 14.81 16.24 -0.09
N ARG A 269 14.45 16.07 -1.38
CA ARG A 269 15.36 15.64 -2.45
C ARG A 269 15.37 16.65 -3.59
N PRO A 270 16.23 17.69 -3.55
CA PRO A 270 16.19 18.83 -4.46
C PRO A 270 16.66 18.53 -5.91
N THR A 271 16.38 17.36 -6.47
CA THR A 271 16.72 16.97 -7.84
C THR A 271 15.59 17.25 -8.84
N ALA A 272 15.82 17.09 -10.14
CA ALA A 272 14.80 17.28 -11.17
C ALA A 272 13.62 16.28 -11.11
N LYS A 273 13.81 15.14 -10.41
CA LYS A 273 12.83 14.05 -10.29
C LYS A 273 11.98 14.10 -9.00
N GLY A 274 12.31 14.98 -8.04
CA GLY A 274 11.64 15.03 -6.73
C GLY A 274 10.51 16.05 -6.72
N GLY A 275 9.26 15.58 -6.68
CA GLY A 275 8.03 16.38 -6.72
C GLY A 275 6.81 15.69 -6.10
N SER A 276 5.65 15.84 -6.74
CA SER A 276 4.40 15.21 -6.30
C SER A 276 4.11 13.93 -7.06
N ILE A 277 3.88 14.00 -8.37
CA ILE A 277 3.72 12.85 -9.26
C ILE A 277 4.79 12.90 -10.35
N TRP A 278 5.46 11.77 -10.62
CA TRP A 278 6.36 11.59 -11.74
C TRP A 278 5.81 10.54 -12.72
N VAL A 279 5.61 10.90 -13.98
CA VAL A 279 5.16 9.99 -15.06
C VAL A 279 6.28 9.74 -16.07
N GLU A 280 6.50 8.49 -16.44
CA GLU A 280 7.55 8.11 -17.40
C GLU A 280 7.26 6.79 -18.12
N ASN A 281 8.03 6.52 -19.17
CA ASN A 281 8.12 5.22 -19.85
C ASN A 281 6.76 4.69 -20.30
N ALA A 282 5.99 5.43 -21.10
CA ALA A 282 4.72 4.97 -21.69
C ALA A 282 3.72 4.41 -20.65
N VAL A 283 3.71 4.89 -19.42
CA VAL A 283 2.63 4.59 -18.47
C VAL A 283 1.31 5.23 -18.95
N ILE A 284 0.18 4.58 -18.74
CA ILE A 284 -1.14 5.20 -18.89
C ILE A 284 -1.52 5.76 -17.51
N ALA A 285 -1.63 7.09 -17.41
CA ALA A 285 -1.91 7.77 -16.15
C ALA A 285 -3.23 8.55 -16.24
N HIS A 286 -4.19 8.21 -15.39
CA HIS A 286 -5.48 8.85 -15.26
C HIS A 286 -5.56 9.56 -13.89
N ILE A 287 -5.31 10.86 -13.87
CA ILE A 287 -5.06 11.64 -12.64
C ILE A 287 -6.15 12.69 -12.43
N TYR A 288 -7.03 12.45 -11.45
CA TYR A 288 -8.23 13.28 -11.21
C TYR A 288 -8.38 13.74 -9.76
N ASN A 289 -8.90 14.94 -9.51
CA ASN A 289 -9.31 15.34 -8.16
C ASN A 289 -8.21 15.30 -7.09
N ASN A 290 -6.92 15.36 -7.45
CA ASN A 290 -5.85 15.34 -6.46
C ASN A 290 -5.51 16.76 -5.98
N LEU A 291 -5.24 16.89 -4.69
CA LEU A 291 -4.89 18.14 -4.02
C LEU A 291 -3.39 18.17 -3.74
N PHE A 292 -2.71 19.15 -4.31
CA PHE A 292 -1.28 19.41 -4.18
C PHE A 292 -1.07 20.65 -3.31
N ALA A 293 -0.81 20.46 -2.01
CA ALA A 293 -0.58 21.57 -1.08
C ALA A 293 0.92 21.68 -0.76
N ASN A 294 1.52 22.79 -1.16
CA ASN A 294 2.94 23.06 -0.95
C ASN A 294 3.86 21.95 -1.49
N THR A 295 3.46 21.21 -2.52
CA THR A 295 4.32 20.21 -3.14
C THR A 295 5.44 20.89 -3.92
N ARG A 296 6.61 20.25 -4.02
CA ARG A 296 7.72 20.89 -4.72
C ARG A 296 7.46 21.09 -6.19
N PHE A 297 6.75 20.17 -6.86
CA PHE A 297 6.32 20.36 -8.24
C PHE A 297 4.86 19.90 -8.36
N GLY A 298 4.21 20.31 -9.45
CA GLY A 298 2.97 19.68 -9.91
C GLY A 298 3.26 18.30 -10.50
N ILE A 299 2.37 17.81 -11.36
CA ILE A 299 2.58 16.55 -12.06
C ILE A 299 3.74 16.72 -13.05
N LYS A 300 4.83 15.98 -12.86
CA LYS A 300 6.00 16.01 -13.73
C LYS A 300 6.06 14.82 -14.68
N ARG A 301 6.69 15.03 -15.84
CA ARG A 301 6.96 13.97 -16.83
C ARG A 301 8.43 13.85 -17.19
N ASP A 302 8.87 12.65 -17.55
CA ASP A 302 10.15 12.48 -18.24
C ASP A 302 10.05 12.98 -19.69
N THR A 303 10.77 14.05 -20.01
CA THR A 303 10.79 14.64 -21.37
C THR A 303 11.46 13.77 -22.45
N LYS A 304 12.14 12.68 -22.07
CA LYS A 304 12.78 11.73 -23.01
C LYS A 304 11.94 10.48 -23.23
N SER A 305 11.27 10.02 -22.18
CA SER A 305 10.47 8.80 -22.17
C SER A 305 9.11 9.13 -21.60
N LEU A 306 8.29 9.75 -22.45
CA LEU A 306 6.98 10.30 -22.08
C LEU A 306 6.01 9.19 -21.68
N GLU A 307 4.94 9.59 -20.99
CA GLU A 307 3.75 8.78 -20.76
C GLU A 307 3.02 8.42 -22.08
N ASP A 308 2.09 7.47 -22.00
CA ASP A 308 1.24 7.07 -23.13
C ASP A 308 0.21 8.16 -23.45
N ALA A 309 -0.13 8.34 -24.73
CA ALA A 309 -1.07 9.36 -25.20
C ALA A 309 -2.51 9.19 -24.69
N ARG A 310 -2.86 8.01 -24.14
CA ARG A 310 -4.14 7.77 -23.45
C ARG A 310 -4.23 8.39 -22.06
N SER A 311 -3.12 8.92 -21.53
CA SER A 311 -3.10 9.53 -20.21
C SER A 311 -3.99 10.78 -20.14
N GLU A 312 -4.69 10.94 -19.03
CA GLU A 312 -5.62 12.04 -18.78
C GLU A 312 -5.32 12.70 -17.42
N PHE A 313 -5.36 14.04 -17.40
CA PHE A 313 -5.10 14.83 -16.21
C PHE A 313 -6.20 15.90 -16.10
N SER A 314 -6.99 15.90 -15.02
CA SER A 314 -8.10 16.85 -14.90
C SER A 314 -8.53 17.10 -13.46
N ASN A 315 -9.08 18.29 -13.18
CA ASN A 315 -9.72 18.64 -11.91
C ASN A 315 -8.79 18.51 -10.69
N ASN A 316 -7.50 18.78 -10.84
CA ASN A 316 -6.55 18.80 -9.73
C ASN A 316 -6.45 20.21 -9.12
N LEU A 317 -6.09 20.34 -7.84
CA LEU A 317 -5.87 21.64 -7.19
C LEU A 317 -4.42 21.79 -6.76
N TYR A 318 -3.80 22.92 -7.11
CA TYR A 318 -2.42 23.24 -6.75
C TYR A 318 -2.38 24.52 -5.93
N TYR A 319 -1.85 24.40 -4.71
CA TYR A 319 -1.70 25.46 -3.74
C TYR A 319 -0.24 25.61 -3.32
N GLY A 320 0.23 26.86 -3.19
CA GLY A 320 1.52 27.19 -2.62
C GLY A 320 1.41 28.37 -1.66
N TYR A 321 1.92 28.21 -0.44
CA TYR A 321 1.94 29.26 0.58
C TYR A 321 2.84 30.44 0.18
N ASP A 322 3.96 30.17 -0.47
CA ASP A 322 4.88 31.19 -0.97
C ASP A 322 5.04 31.17 -2.50
N GLN A 323 5.59 32.24 -3.05
CA GLN A 323 5.73 32.38 -4.49
C GLN A 323 6.76 31.41 -5.08
N THR A 324 7.79 31.02 -4.30
CA THR A 324 8.77 30.01 -4.72
C THR A 324 8.08 28.70 -5.06
N THR A 325 7.17 28.27 -4.18
CA THR A 325 6.37 27.05 -4.33
C THR A 325 5.40 27.17 -5.48
N VAL A 326 4.68 28.30 -5.58
CA VAL A 326 3.77 28.57 -6.69
C VAL A 326 4.45 28.45 -8.04
N ASN A 327 5.66 28.99 -8.17
CA ASN A 327 6.42 28.95 -9.42
C ASN A 327 6.77 27.52 -9.88
N GLN A 328 6.84 26.55 -8.97
CA GLN A 328 7.29 25.20 -9.33
C GLN A 328 6.21 24.34 -10.00
N PHE A 329 4.93 24.57 -9.72
CA PHE A 329 3.85 23.77 -10.27
C PHE A 329 3.16 24.43 -11.47
N GLN A 330 3.71 25.54 -11.98
CA GLN A 330 3.20 26.15 -13.20
C GLN A 330 3.45 25.23 -14.41
N PRO A 331 2.46 25.05 -15.30
CA PRO A 331 2.62 24.23 -16.50
C PRO A 331 3.82 24.66 -17.34
N SER A 332 4.59 23.68 -17.81
CA SER A 332 5.81 23.88 -18.57
C SER A 332 6.02 22.69 -19.53
N LYS A 333 7.22 22.55 -20.12
CA LYS A 333 7.57 21.37 -20.90
C LYS A 333 7.57 20.08 -20.07
N ASP A 334 7.97 20.16 -18.80
CA ASP A 334 8.14 19.01 -17.91
C ASP A 334 7.15 18.98 -16.74
N VAL A 335 6.27 19.99 -16.63
CA VAL A 335 5.14 20.06 -15.68
C VAL A 335 3.83 20.05 -16.46
N ILE A 336 2.99 19.05 -16.21
CA ILE A 336 1.70 18.82 -16.88
C ILE A 336 0.65 19.79 -16.31
N GLY A 337 -0.01 20.54 -17.19
CA GLY A 337 -1.29 21.17 -16.86
C GLY A 337 -2.46 20.28 -17.29
N GLY A 338 -3.40 20.02 -16.38
CA GLY A 338 -4.61 19.26 -16.67
C GLY A 338 -5.80 20.14 -17.08
N LYS A 339 -6.86 19.49 -17.55
CA LYS A 339 -8.14 20.15 -17.85
C LYS A 339 -8.86 20.52 -16.54
N ASN A 340 -9.51 21.68 -16.46
CA ASN A 340 -10.26 22.11 -15.27
C ASN A 340 -9.43 22.13 -13.96
N ASP A 341 -8.10 22.12 -14.05
CA ASP A 341 -7.25 22.22 -12.86
C ASP A 341 -7.42 23.60 -12.22
N VAL A 342 -7.41 23.63 -10.89
CA VAL A 342 -7.41 24.84 -10.06
C VAL A 342 -5.95 25.14 -9.69
N ILE A 343 -5.29 25.98 -10.49
CA ILE A 343 -3.86 26.29 -10.32
C ILE A 343 -3.71 27.70 -9.72
N GLY A 344 -3.10 27.81 -8.53
CA GLY A 344 -2.70 29.11 -7.98
C GLY A 344 -1.60 29.76 -8.81
N THR A 345 -1.69 31.05 -9.10
CA THR A 345 -0.64 31.82 -9.82
C THR A 345 0.07 32.81 -8.92
N THR A 346 -0.48 33.07 -7.73
CA THR A 346 0.11 33.91 -6.69
C THR A 346 0.13 33.18 -5.35
N ALA A 347 1.09 33.51 -4.49
CA ALA A 347 1.21 32.96 -3.14
C ALA A 347 -0.12 33.03 -2.37
N GLY A 348 -0.55 31.90 -1.79
CA GLY A 348 -1.78 31.80 -1.01
C GLY A 348 -3.08 31.69 -1.82
N GLN A 349 -3.04 31.76 -3.15
CA GLN A 349 -4.24 31.63 -3.97
C GLN A 349 -4.80 30.20 -3.94
N ASN A 350 -6.13 30.08 -3.94
CA ASN A 350 -6.85 28.80 -3.89
C ASN A 350 -6.51 27.98 -2.63
N ASP A 351 -6.46 28.65 -1.47
CA ASP A 351 -6.30 28.00 -0.18
C ASP A 351 -7.23 26.77 -0.08
N PRO A 352 -6.68 25.57 0.17
CA PRO A 352 -7.48 24.36 0.29
C PRO A 352 -8.38 24.36 1.53
N GLY A 353 -8.13 25.24 2.50
CA GLY A 353 -8.98 25.41 3.66
C GLY A 353 -9.00 24.18 4.57
N PHE A 354 -7.84 23.57 4.85
CA PHE A 354 -7.76 22.45 5.80
C PHE A 354 -8.29 22.86 7.19
N VAL A 355 -8.96 21.93 7.87
CA VAL A 355 -9.50 22.15 9.22
C VAL A 355 -8.38 22.49 10.20
N ASN A 356 -7.34 21.66 10.26
CA ASN A 356 -6.20 21.83 11.16
C ASN A 356 -4.87 21.43 10.49
N TYR A 357 -4.30 22.32 9.68
CA TYR A 357 -2.93 22.19 9.19
C TYR A 357 -2.32 23.57 8.93
N PRO A 358 -1.14 23.89 9.48
CA PRO A 358 -0.47 25.16 9.22
C PRO A 358 0.13 25.16 7.81
N LEU A 359 -0.49 25.90 6.87
CA LEU A 359 0.00 25.99 5.48
C LEU A 359 1.38 26.65 5.35
N ASN A 360 1.87 27.33 6.40
CA ASN A 360 3.23 27.86 6.48
C ASN A 360 4.25 26.89 7.11
N ASN A 361 3.85 25.65 7.39
CA ASN A 361 4.74 24.60 7.88
C ASN A 361 5.94 24.43 6.91
N PRO A 362 7.19 24.36 7.40
CA PRO A 362 8.35 24.25 6.54
C PRO A 362 8.23 23.10 5.54
N VAL A 363 8.35 23.42 4.25
CA VAL A 363 8.13 22.45 3.17
C VAL A 363 9.10 21.26 3.19
N SER A 364 10.24 21.41 3.85
CA SER A 364 11.24 20.36 4.07
C SER A 364 11.04 19.57 5.36
N SER A 365 10.07 19.93 6.21
CA SER A 365 9.80 19.23 7.47
C SER A 365 9.34 17.79 7.18
N PRO A 366 10.03 16.76 7.71
CA PRO A 366 9.58 15.38 7.61
C PRO A 366 8.61 15.00 8.73
N ASP A 367 8.49 15.84 9.76
CA ASP A 367 7.77 15.52 10.98
C ASP A 367 6.27 15.76 10.75
N PHE A 368 5.48 14.71 11.00
CA PHE A 368 4.03 14.70 10.85
C PHE A 368 3.37 14.77 12.22
N ASP A 369 2.43 15.68 12.39
CA ASP A 369 1.63 15.76 13.61
C ASP A 369 0.30 15.03 13.39
N ILE A 370 0.08 13.99 14.19
CA ILE A 370 -1.13 13.16 14.11
C ILE A 370 -2.41 13.91 14.53
N THR A 371 -2.28 15.11 15.11
CA THR A 371 -3.42 15.98 15.45
C THR A 371 -3.87 16.84 14.27
N TRP A 372 -3.11 16.86 13.17
CA TRP A 372 -3.52 17.57 11.96
C TRP A 372 -4.77 16.95 11.34
N ASP A 373 -5.61 17.82 10.79
CA ASP A 373 -6.84 17.48 10.13
C ASP A 373 -6.88 18.11 8.73
N PHE A 374 -6.80 17.24 7.73
CA PHE A 374 -6.79 17.59 6.31
C PHE A 374 -8.19 17.56 5.69
N HIS A 375 -9.27 17.38 6.47
CA HIS A 375 -10.62 17.65 5.99
C HIS A 375 -10.74 19.09 5.51
N LEU A 376 -11.62 19.31 4.54
CA LEU A 376 -11.88 20.62 3.99
C LEU A 376 -12.86 21.38 4.89
N LYS A 377 -12.61 22.67 5.09
CA LYS A 377 -13.60 23.60 5.64
C LYS A 377 -14.74 23.81 4.62
N SER A 378 -15.91 24.20 5.12
CA SER A 378 -17.11 24.43 4.29
C SER A 378 -16.97 25.49 3.20
N ASN A 379 -15.99 26.40 3.34
CA ASN A 379 -15.65 27.43 2.36
C ASN A 379 -14.45 27.10 1.48
N SER A 380 -13.96 25.85 1.51
CA SER A 380 -12.80 25.42 0.75
C SER A 380 -12.99 25.56 -0.76
N THR A 381 -11.94 26.00 -1.44
CA THR A 381 -11.89 26.12 -2.90
C THR A 381 -11.86 24.77 -3.64
N ALA A 382 -11.59 23.68 -2.93
CA ALA A 382 -11.64 22.32 -3.46
C ALA A 382 -13.08 21.75 -3.57
N LEU A 383 -14.07 22.37 -2.91
CA LEU A 383 -15.46 21.88 -2.92
C LEU A 383 -16.15 22.15 -4.25
N GLY A 384 -16.87 21.15 -4.76
CA GLY A 384 -17.60 21.23 -6.03
C GLY A 384 -16.70 21.32 -7.27
N LYS A 385 -15.40 21.09 -7.12
CA LYS A 385 -14.41 21.11 -8.21
C LYS A 385 -13.96 19.72 -8.66
N GLY A 386 -14.33 18.67 -7.94
CA GLY A 386 -14.06 17.29 -8.32
C GLY A 386 -14.98 16.81 -9.45
N THR A 387 -14.49 15.86 -10.25
CA THR A 387 -15.24 15.14 -11.28
C THR A 387 -15.51 13.70 -10.86
N THR A 388 -16.68 13.17 -11.21
CA THR A 388 -17.00 11.74 -11.10
C THR A 388 -17.05 11.06 -12.47
N ASN A 389 -16.75 11.80 -13.54
CA ASN A 389 -16.90 11.36 -14.92
C ASN A 389 -15.61 10.68 -15.44
N PHE A 390 -15.25 9.56 -14.82
CA PHE A 390 -14.19 8.67 -15.28
C PHE A 390 -14.47 7.24 -14.78
N VAL A 391 -13.81 6.26 -15.39
CA VAL A 391 -13.96 4.84 -15.02
C VAL A 391 -12.79 4.44 -14.13
N ARG A 392 -13.11 3.68 -13.09
CA ARG A 392 -12.14 3.07 -12.16
C ARG A 392 -12.04 1.59 -12.48
N HIS A 393 -10.84 1.02 -12.35
CA HIS A 393 -10.59 -0.39 -12.68
C HIS A 393 -11.43 -1.33 -11.81
N PHE A 394 -11.54 -1.03 -10.50
CA PHE A 394 -12.15 -1.92 -9.51
C PHE A 394 -13.39 -1.31 -8.87
N SER A 395 -14.26 -0.72 -9.71
CA SER A 395 -15.65 -0.42 -9.31
C SER A 395 -16.43 -1.69 -8.97
N ASN A 396 -16.12 -2.79 -9.67
CA ASN A 396 -16.45 -4.14 -9.24
C ASN A 396 -15.36 -4.65 -8.28
N PRO A 397 -15.72 -5.28 -7.14
CA PRO A 397 -14.74 -5.70 -6.16
C PRO A 397 -13.71 -6.72 -6.69
N ILE A 398 -12.47 -6.59 -6.20
CA ILE A 398 -11.49 -7.67 -6.21
C ILE A 398 -11.88 -8.65 -5.10
N THR A 399 -12.25 -9.88 -5.47
CA THR A 399 -12.57 -10.96 -4.53
C THR A 399 -11.35 -11.82 -4.22
N PHE A 400 -11.17 -12.15 -2.95
CA PHE A 400 -10.05 -12.94 -2.43
C PHE A 400 -10.50 -14.35 -2.05
N SER A 401 -9.54 -15.28 -2.01
CA SER A 401 -9.81 -16.70 -1.69
C SER A 401 -10.27 -16.92 -0.24
N ASN A 402 -9.99 -15.99 0.67
CA ASN A 402 -10.51 -15.98 2.04
C ASN A 402 -11.96 -15.43 2.14
N GLY A 403 -12.62 -15.15 1.01
CA GLY A 403 -13.99 -14.67 0.96
C GLY A 403 -14.16 -13.14 1.09
N LEU A 404 -13.09 -12.39 1.38
CA LEU A 404 -13.14 -10.94 1.41
C LEU A 404 -13.22 -10.34 0.00
N ALA A 405 -13.78 -9.14 -0.10
CA ALA A 405 -13.88 -8.42 -1.36
C ALA A 405 -13.70 -6.92 -1.14
N TYR A 406 -12.92 -6.28 -2.01
CA TYR A 406 -12.61 -4.85 -1.92
C TYR A 406 -12.92 -4.18 -3.26
N ALA A 407 -13.79 -3.18 -3.23
CA ALA A 407 -13.96 -2.26 -4.35
C ALA A 407 -13.22 -0.98 -4.06
N SER A 408 -12.72 -0.34 -5.11
CA SER A 408 -12.20 1.01 -5.02
C SER A 408 -13.31 1.95 -4.48
N PRO A 409 -12.99 3.03 -3.75
CA PRO A 409 -13.98 4.02 -3.30
C PRO A 409 -14.52 4.87 -4.46
N ALA A 410 -15.81 5.23 -4.45
CA ALA A 410 -16.37 6.11 -5.49
C ALA A 410 -15.66 7.48 -5.52
N PRO A 411 -15.45 8.12 -6.69
CA PRO A 411 -14.86 9.46 -6.74
C PRO A 411 -15.83 10.50 -6.17
N ALA A 412 -15.29 11.61 -5.68
CA ALA A 412 -16.07 12.67 -5.08
C ALA A 412 -16.19 13.92 -5.97
N THR A 413 -17.15 14.77 -5.63
CA THR A 413 -17.33 16.10 -6.24
C THR A 413 -16.41 17.17 -5.62
N PHE A 414 -15.55 16.80 -4.67
CA PHE A 414 -14.48 17.63 -4.13
C PHE A 414 -13.10 17.12 -4.58
N ILE A 415 -12.09 17.97 -4.45
CA ILE A 415 -10.67 17.65 -4.71
C ILE A 415 -9.97 17.33 -3.38
N GLY A 416 -9.14 16.29 -3.37
CA GLY A 416 -8.40 15.83 -2.17
C GLY A 416 -8.98 14.57 -1.52
N ALA A 417 -8.27 14.08 -0.50
CA ALA A 417 -8.53 12.83 0.23
C ALA A 417 -9.60 12.90 1.30
N TYR A 418 -9.87 14.08 1.83
CA TYR A 418 -10.84 14.26 2.90
C TYR A 418 -11.81 15.35 2.46
N GLY A 419 -13.11 15.03 2.46
CA GLY A 419 -14.15 15.98 2.10
C GLY A 419 -14.38 17.01 3.21
N PRO A 420 -15.54 17.71 3.20
CA PRO A 420 -15.97 18.52 4.32
C PRO A 420 -15.93 17.72 5.62
N ALA A 421 -15.40 18.31 6.70
CA ALA A 421 -15.60 17.74 8.03
C ALA A 421 -17.11 17.65 8.32
N LYS A 422 -17.55 16.50 8.84
CA LYS A 422 -18.97 16.25 9.16
C LYS A 422 -19.39 16.93 10.45
#